data_AF-A0A671Y1U4-F1
#
_entry.id   AF-A0A671Y1U4-F1
#
_cell.length_a   1.000
_cell.length_b   1.000
_cell.length_c   1.000
_cell.angle_alpha   90.00
_cell.angle_beta   90.00
_cell.angle_gamma   90.00
#
_symmetry.space_group_name_H-M   'P 1'
#
loop_
_entity.id
_entity.type
_entity.pdbx_description
1 polymer ?
#
loop_
_entity_poly.entity_id
_entity_poly.type
_entity_poly.pdbx_seq_one_letter_code
_entity_poly.pdbx_strand_id
1 'polypeptide(L)'
;SFFCDLLSRIDLDELMKKDEPPFTFPKTLEEFEYAFNEYGQLRHIKTGEPFVFNAREDLHRWNQKRYEALGEIITQYVYELLEKKCNMTKAILPVDASEDEPTTFIYLSPDALSNPSKLLVLIQGSGVVRAGQWARRLIINQDLDSGTQIPFITRAMEEGYGVLVLNPNENYLEVEKPAKSSPLPSPPEPSDEPAEKRERKDDKEGKKKREFYEKYRNPQKETETERIPIRENGSSEEHVLYVWDHFVSKAAAKNVFIVAHSYGGLSFVELMNQREMQVKNRVCAVALTDSAHNIWLQETSKGTQDWMQQHCCNWVSSPEPLDTPLDPMLPDCPRVSAGTERHELTSWLSFNSIFRFFSEVLEVKEDEEMEETSNIVTTRSSSLKSKHQDL
;
A
#
# COMPACT_ATOMS: atom_id res chain seq x y z
N SER A 1 16.10 -38.29 23.59
CA SER A 1 15.61 -39.68 23.60
C SER A 1 14.11 -39.78 23.84
N PHE A 2 13.54 -39.11 24.85
CA PHE A 2 12.08 -39.14 25.11
C PHE A 2 11.20 -38.26 24.17
N PHE A 3 11.74 -37.20 23.56
CA PHE A 3 10.96 -36.27 22.73
C PHE A 3 10.78 -36.74 21.27
N CYS A 4 11.71 -37.53 20.74
CA CYS A 4 11.58 -38.13 19.40
C CYS A 4 10.54 -39.26 19.37
N ASP A 5 10.31 -39.92 20.51
CA ASP A 5 9.42 -41.07 20.63
C ASP A 5 7.94 -40.70 20.86
N LEU A 6 7.68 -39.42 21.18
CA LEU A 6 6.32 -38.88 21.28
C LEU A 6 5.77 -38.44 19.91
N LEU A 7 6.65 -37.96 19.03
CA LEU A 7 6.30 -37.54 17.65
C LEU A 7 6.21 -38.70 16.66
N SER A 8 6.83 -39.86 16.96
CA SER A 8 6.68 -41.09 16.17
C SER A 8 5.32 -41.80 16.40
N ARG A 9 4.56 -41.37 17.41
CA ARG A 9 3.23 -41.90 17.77
C ARG A 9 2.07 -41.03 17.33
N ILE A 10 2.34 -39.86 16.76
CA ILE A 10 1.30 -39.08 16.10
C ILE A 10 1.19 -39.64 14.68
N ASP A 11 0.15 -40.43 14.46
CA ASP A 11 -0.21 -40.87 13.12
C ASP A 11 -0.62 -39.61 12.32
N LEU A 12 0.32 -39.08 11.54
CA LEU A 12 0.09 -37.93 10.67
C LEU A 12 -1.07 -38.21 9.69
N ASP A 13 -1.33 -39.48 9.35
CA ASP A 13 -2.49 -39.87 8.55
C ASP A 13 -3.80 -39.83 9.35
N GLU A 14 -3.80 -39.91 10.69
CA GLU A 14 -4.98 -39.60 11.52
C GLU A 14 -5.24 -38.10 11.62
N LEU A 15 -4.19 -37.27 11.64
CA LEU A 15 -4.33 -35.81 11.58
C LEU A 15 -4.94 -35.35 10.25
N MET A 16 -4.65 -36.09 9.17
CA MET A 16 -5.17 -35.89 7.82
C MET A 16 -6.56 -36.49 7.57
N LYS A 17 -7.15 -37.17 8.56
CA LYS A 17 -8.51 -37.76 8.49
C LYS A 17 -9.61 -36.91 9.11
N LYS A 18 -9.33 -35.67 9.54
CA LYS A 18 -10.40 -34.69 9.65
C LYS A 18 -10.68 -34.17 8.25
N ASP A 19 -11.81 -34.56 7.66
CA ASP A 19 -12.31 -34.00 6.41
C ASP A 19 -12.26 -32.48 6.49
N GLU A 20 -11.21 -31.87 5.92
CA GLU A 20 -11.09 -30.42 5.90
C GLU A 20 -12.28 -29.89 5.09
N PRO A 21 -13.08 -28.97 5.66
CA PRO A 21 -14.19 -28.38 4.94
C PRO A 21 -13.69 -27.72 3.64
N PRO A 22 -14.53 -27.72 2.58
CA PRO A 22 -14.13 -27.14 1.31
C PRO A 22 -13.70 -25.68 1.47
N PHE A 23 -12.70 -25.26 0.70
CA PHE A 23 -12.27 -23.86 0.60
C PHE A 23 -13.19 -23.04 -0.30
N THR A 24 -14.50 -23.25 -0.15
CA THR A 24 -15.53 -22.49 -0.83
C THR A 24 -16.13 -21.54 0.19
N PHE A 25 -15.87 -20.25 -0.01
CA PHE A 25 -16.36 -19.19 0.86
C PHE A 25 -17.43 -18.37 0.11
N PRO A 26 -18.34 -17.72 0.85
CA PRO A 26 -19.31 -16.82 0.23
C PRO A 26 -18.66 -15.66 -0.53
N LYS A 27 -19.42 -14.98 -1.39
CA LYS A 27 -18.90 -13.91 -2.27
C LYS A 27 -19.37 -12.52 -1.92
N THR A 28 -20.30 -12.40 -0.97
CA THR A 28 -20.86 -11.13 -0.50
C THR A 28 -20.79 -11.05 1.03
N LEU A 29 -20.86 -9.84 1.59
CA LEU A 29 -20.86 -9.64 3.04
C LEU A 29 -22.09 -10.29 3.68
N GLU A 30 -23.24 -10.16 3.02
CA GLU A 30 -24.53 -10.69 3.47
C GLU A 30 -24.49 -12.21 3.58
N GLU A 31 -23.95 -12.90 2.57
CA GLU A 31 -23.77 -14.36 2.63
C GLU A 31 -22.70 -14.78 3.65
N PHE A 32 -21.72 -13.91 3.93
CA PHE A 32 -20.80 -14.08 5.05
C PHE A 32 -21.46 -13.87 6.42
N GLU A 33 -22.71 -13.42 6.45
CA GLU A 33 -23.49 -13.02 7.62
C GLU A 33 -22.92 -11.78 8.35
N TYR A 34 -22.19 -10.91 7.65
CA TYR A 34 -21.66 -9.66 8.20
C TYR A 34 -22.19 -8.44 7.44
N ALA A 35 -22.25 -7.30 8.12
CA ALA A 35 -22.50 -6.00 7.54
C ALA A 35 -21.72 -4.91 8.31
N PHE A 36 -21.46 -3.77 7.67
CA PHE A 36 -20.96 -2.60 8.38
C PHE A 36 -22.13 -1.87 9.05
N ASN A 37 -22.00 -1.59 10.35
CA ASN A 37 -23.00 -0.81 11.10
C ASN A 37 -22.86 0.70 10.84
N GLU A 38 -23.71 1.51 11.49
CA GLU A 38 -23.69 2.98 11.37
C GLU A 38 -22.37 3.64 11.82
N TYR A 39 -21.59 2.94 12.66
CA TYR A 39 -20.25 3.36 13.12
C TYR A 39 -19.13 2.87 12.19
N GLY A 40 -19.47 2.28 11.04
CA GLY A 40 -18.50 1.74 10.09
C GLY A 40 -17.79 0.47 10.57
N GLN A 41 -18.33 -0.26 11.54
CA GLN A 41 -17.72 -1.46 12.11
C GLN A 41 -18.33 -2.73 11.51
N LEU A 42 -17.48 -3.69 11.13
CA LEU A 42 -17.95 -4.98 10.62
C LEU A 42 -18.53 -5.83 11.76
N ARG A 43 -19.83 -6.17 11.68
CA ARG A 43 -20.57 -6.91 12.70
C ARG A 43 -21.41 -8.01 12.07
N HIS A 44 -21.54 -9.11 12.80
CA HIS A 44 -22.42 -10.20 12.38
C HIS A 44 -23.87 -9.73 12.38
N ILE A 45 -24.61 -9.94 11.29
CA ILE A 45 -25.93 -9.35 11.05
C ILE A 45 -26.94 -9.73 12.14
N LYS A 46 -26.92 -10.98 12.61
CA LYS A 46 -27.87 -11.47 13.62
C LYS A 46 -27.47 -11.18 15.07
N THR A 47 -26.19 -11.34 15.42
CA THR A 47 -25.72 -11.29 16.82
C THR A 47 -25.10 -9.94 17.19
N GLY A 48 -24.68 -9.15 16.21
CA GLY A 48 -23.93 -7.91 16.45
C GLY A 48 -22.49 -8.14 16.92
N GLU A 49 -21.98 -9.37 16.92
CA GLU A 49 -20.63 -9.69 17.37
C GLU A 49 -19.56 -9.34 16.31
N PRO A 50 -18.31 -9.05 16.72
CA PRO A 50 -17.21 -8.77 15.80
C PRO A 50 -16.78 -10.02 15.02
N PHE A 51 -15.95 -9.81 13.99
CA PHE A 51 -15.38 -10.92 13.23
C PHE A 51 -14.43 -11.77 14.11
N VAL A 52 -14.65 -13.08 14.12
CA VAL A 52 -13.79 -14.05 14.82
C VAL A 52 -12.91 -14.77 13.79
N PHE A 53 -11.59 -14.61 13.91
CA PHE A 53 -10.62 -15.28 13.02
C PHE A 53 -10.62 -16.80 13.23
N ASN A 54 -10.50 -17.26 14.49
CA ASN A 54 -10.50 -18.68 14.84
C ASN A 54 -11.94 -19.24 14.92
N ALA A 55 -12.67 -19.17 13.80
CA ALA A 55 -14.05 -19.66 13.74
C ALA A 55 -14.15 -21.19 13.87
N ARG A 56 -13.10 -21.91 13.46
CA ARG A 56 -12.97 -23.36 13.70
C ARG A 56 -11.67 -23.63 14.46
N GLU A 57 -11.79 -24.24 15.64
CA GLU A 57 -10.62 -24.68 16.43
C GLU A 57 -9.80 -25.70 15.62
N ASP A 58 -8.47 -25.62 15.77
CA ASP A 58 -7.47 -26.47 15.09
C ASP A 58 -7.41 -26.40 13.56
N LEU A 59 -8.27 -25.62 12.88
CA LEU A 59 -8.27 -25.47 11.42
C LEU A 59 -7.65 -24.14 10.97
N HIS A 60 -6.37 -23.93 11.30
CA HIS A 60 -5.66 -22.69 11.00
C HIS A 60 -5.66 -22.34 9.49
N ARG A 61 -5.42 -23.33 8.63
CA ARG A 61 -5.42 -23.15 7.16
C ARG A 61 -6.78 -22.67 6.65
N TRP A 62 -7.87 -23.27 7.13
CA TRP A 62 -9.21 -22.88 6.73
C TRP A 62 -9.59 -21.49 7.25
N ASN A 63 -9.26 -21.17 8.51
CA ASN A 63 -9.49 -19.84 9.08
C ASN A 63 -8.75 -18.74 8.31
N GLN A 64 -7.51 -19.00 7.92
CA GLN A 64 -6.73 -18.10 7.07
C GLN A 64 -7.40 -17.87 5.71
N LYS A 65 -7.85 -18.95 5.06
CA LYS A 65 -8.56 -18.86 3.77
C LYS A 65 -9.90 -18.12 3.88
N ARG A 66 -10.63 -18.30 4.99
CA ARG A 66 -11.85 -17.53 5.29
C ARG A 66 -11.56 -16.04 5.43
N TYR A 67 -10.49 -15.69 6.12
CA TYR A 67 -10.06 -14.30 6.30
C TYR A 67 -9.63 -13.65 4.98
N GLU A 68 -8.91 -14.40 4.14
CA GLU A 68 -8.54 -13.97 2.78
C GLU A 68 -9.80 -13.69 1.94
N ALA A 69 -10.74 -14.63 1.91
CA ALA A 69 -12.00 -14.48 1.17
C ALA A 69 -12.81 -13.25 1.64
N LEU A 70 -12.94 -13.04 2.96
CA LEU A 70 -13.57 -11.84 3.49
C LEU A 70 -12.83 -10.56 3.07
N GLY A 71 -11.50 -10.59 3.04
CA GLY A 71 -10.69 -9.47 2.60
C GLY A 71 -10.91 -9.04 1.14
N GLU A 72 -11.17 -10.01 0.25
CA GLU A 72 -11.51 -9.71 -1.14
C GLU A 72 -12.91 -9.08 -1.27
N ILE A 73 -13.88 -9.57 -0.49
CA ILE A 73 -15.22 -8.96 -0.41
C ILE A 73 -15.13 -7.52 0.10
N ILE A 74 -14.35 -7.28 1.15
CA ILE A 74 -14.12 -5.94 1.70
C ILE A 74 -13.49 -5.01 0.67
N THR A 75 -12.56 -5.52 -0.15
CA THR A 75 -11.95 -4.73 -1.23
C THR A 75 -13.01 -4.24 -2.21
N GLN A 76 -13.93 -5.12 -2.64
CA GLN A 76 -15.05 -4.72 -3.51
C GLN A 76 -15.99 -3.74 -2.81
N TYR A 77 -16.30 -3.96 -1.54
CA TYR A 77 -17.14 -3.04 -0.76
C TYR A 77 -16.52 -1.64 -0.64
N VAL A 78 -15.21 -1.54 -0.41
CA VAL A 78 -14.50 -0.25 -0.39
C VAL A 78 -14.55 0.44 -1.75
N TYR A 79 -14.40 -0.30 -2.85
CA TYR A 79 -14.58 0.26 -4.20
C TYR A 79 -15.98 0.84 -4.40
N GLU A 80 -17.03 0.13 -3.99
CA GLU A 80 -18.38 0.66 -4.05
C GLU A 80 -18.57 1.94 -3.22
N LEU A 81 -17.95 2.03 -2.04
CA LEU A 81 -17.96 3.24 -1.24
C LEU A 81 -17.23 4.39 -1.94
N LEU A 82 -16.07 4.15 -2.55
CA LEU A 82 -15.35 5.17 -3.30
C LEU A 82 -16.19 5.72 -4.46
N GLU A 83 -16.84 4.85 -5.22
CA GLU A 83 -17.67 5.24 -6.36
C GLU A 83 -18.97 5.93 -5.92
N LYS A 84 -19.69 5.37 -4.93
CA LYS A 84 -21.03 5.86 -4.55
C LYS A 84 -21.01 6.98 -3.52
N LYS A 85 -20.10 6.92 -2.52
CA LYS A 85 -20.03 7.89 -1.41
C LYS A 85 -19.04 9.02 -1.70
N CYS A 86 -17.89 8.71 -2.29
CA CYS A 86 -16.85 9.71 -2.60
C CYS A 86 -16.93 10.24 -4.03
N ASN A 87 -17.83 9.71 -4.87
CA ASN A 87 -17.97 10.10 -6.28
C ASN A 87 -16.65 9.99 -7.08
N MET A 88 -15.86 8.97 -6.77
CA MET A 88 -14.59 8.71 -7.43
C MET A 88 -14.80 7.87 -8.70
N THR A 89 -14.02 8.13 -9.73
CA THR A 89 -14.06 7.38 -10.99
C THR A 89 -12.74 6.67 -11.26
N LYS A 90 -12.80 5.47 -11.85
CA LYS A 90 -11.62 4.72 -12.27
C LYS A 90 -11.03 5.28 -13.57
N ALA A 91 -9.71 5.43 -13.63
CA ALA A 91 -8.96 5.47 -14.89
C ALA A 91 -8.15 4.18 -15.04
N ILE A 92 -8.31 3.52 -16.19
CA ILE A 92 -7.61 2.28 -16.53
C ILE A 92 -6.16 2.58 -16.91
N LEU A 93 -5.24 1.73 -16.44
CA LEU A 93 -3.82 1.79 -16.73
C LEU A 93 -3.35 0.46 -17.35
N PRO A 94 -2.47 0.48 -18.36
CA PRO A 94 -1.97 1.67 -19.08
C PRO A 94 -3.07 2.48 -19.79
N VAL A 95 -2.85 3.79 -19.98
CA VAL A 95 -3.85 4.68 -20.62
C VAL A 95 -4.09 4.37 -22.09
N ASP A 96 -3.18 3.63 -22.71
CA ASP A 96 -3.20 3.16 -24.09
C ASP A 96 -3.35 1.64 -24.18
N ALA A 97 -3.94 1.02 -23.16
CA ALA A 97 -4.10 -0.43 -23.10
C ALA A 97 -4.90 -1.00 -24.28
N SER A 98 -4.40 -2.11 -24.84
CA SER A 98 -5.14 -2.93 -25.79
C SER A 98 -6.22 -3.79 -25.11
N GLU A 99 -7.20 -4.30 -25.85
CA GLU A 99 -8.37 -5.02 -25.29
C GLU A 99 -7.98 -6.28 -24.48
N ASP A 100 -6.88 -6.94 -24.84
CA ASP A 100 -6.46 -8.23 -24.26
C ASP A 100 -5.26 -8.12 -23.31
N GLU A 101 -4.72 -6.92 -23.06
CA GLU A 101 -3.58 -6.78 -22.15
C GLU A 101 -3.99 -6.64 -20.68
N PRO A 102 -3.17 -7.13 -19.74
CA PRO A 102 -3.38 -6.88 -18.32
C PRO A 102 -3.47 -5.39 -17.99
N THR A 103 -4.48 -5.00 -17.23
CA THR A 103 -4.68 -3.62 -16.79
C THR A 103 -4.85 -3.53 -15.28
N THR A 104 -4.54 -2.36 -14.72
CA THR A 104 -4.91 -1.93 -13.37
C THR A 104 -5.70 -0.63 -13.48
N PHE A 105 -5.94 0.06 -12.37
CA PHE A 105 -6.60 1.35 -12.37
C PHE A 105 -6.17 2.22 -11.19
N ILE A 106 -6.51 3.50 -11.28
CA ILE A 106 -6.47 4.46 -10.16
C ILE A 106 -7.84 5.11 -10.00
N TYR A 107 -8.14 5.65 -8.82
CA TYR A 107 -9.31 6.49 -8.64
C TYR A 107 -8.97 7.98 -8.71
N LEU A 108 -9.89 8.74 -9.30
CA LEU A 108 -9.83 10.19 -9.43
C LEU A 108 -11.11 10.81 -8.88
N SER A 109 -10.99 11.93 -8.15
CA SER A 109 -12.12 12.83 -7.93
C SER A 109 -12.54 13.50 -9.25
N PRO A 110 -13.77 14.02 -9.36
CA PRO A 110 -14.27 14.63 -10.61
C PRO A 110 -13.38 15.76 -11.16
N ASP A 111 -12.71 16.48 -10.27
CA ASP A 111 -11.86 17.64 -10.57
C ASP A 111 -10.35 17.32 -10.47
N ALA A 112 -9.95 16.07 -10.21
CA ALA A 112 -8.55 15.72 -9.90
C ALA A 112 -7.51 16.26 -10.90
N LEU A 113 -7.84 16.28 -12.19
CA LEU A 113 -6.94 16.78 -13.25
C LEU A 113 -7.19 18.24 -13.63
N SER A 114 -8.36 18.80 -13.30
CA SER A 114 -8.78 20.13 -13.73
C SER A 114 -8.72 21.19 -12.63
N ASN A 115 -8.66 20.79 -11.36
CA ASN A 115 -8.53 21.69 -10.22
C ASN A 115 -7.18 22.42 -10.29
N PRO A 116 -7.16 23.77 -10.40
CA PRO A 116 -5.92 24.53 -10.54
C PRO A 116 -5.21 24.81 -9.20
N SER A 117 -5.88 24.55 -8.07
CA SER A 117 -5.39 24.89 -6.75
C SER A 117 -4.57 23.75 -6.15
N LYS A 118 -5.25 22.69 -5.68
CA LYS A 118 -4.63 21.62 -4.88
C LYS A 118 -4.95 20.24 -5.41
N LEU A 119 -3.97 19.35 -5.36
CA LEU A 119 -4.12 17.92 -5.66
C LEU A 119 -3.52 17.09 -4.54
N LEU A 120 -4.29 16.16 -3.97
CA LEU A 120 -3.83 15.17 -3.01
C LEU A 120 -3.63 13.81 -3.70
N VAL A 121 -2.47 13.20 -3.51
CA VAL A 121 -2.13 11.86 -4.01
C VAL A 121 -1.97 10.90 -2.84
N LEU A 122 -2.75 9.82 -2.82
CA LEU A 122 -2.72 8.80 -1.77
C LEU A 122 -2.01 7.53 -2.24
N ILE A 123 -0.96 7.13 -1.52
CA ILE A 123 -0.14 5.95 -1.82
C ILE A 123 -0.16 5.01 -0.61
N GLN A 124 -0.74 3.84 -0.79
CA GLN A 124 -0.82 2.80 0.24
C GLN A 124 0.51 2.02 0.41
N GLY A 125 0.57 1.22 1.48
CA GLY A 125 1.67 0.28 1.72
C GLY A 125 1.60 -0.97 0.84
N SER A 126 2.53 -1.90 1.06
CA SER A 126 2.61 -3.16 0.31
C SER A 126 1.63 -4.23 0.84
N GLY A 127 1.52 -5.33 0.11
CA GLY A 127 0.77 -6.52 0.53
C GLY A 127 -0.59 -6.64 -0.16
N VAL A 128 -1.60 -7.10 0.60
CA VAL A 128 -2.92 -7.46 0.06
C VAL A 128 -3.93 -6.30 0.05
N VAL A 129 -3.50 -5.11 0.47
CA VAL A 129 -4.32 -3.89 0.37
C VAL A 129 -4.37 -3.42 -1.08
N ARG A 130 -5.46 -2.76 -1.44
CA ARG A 130 -5.77 -2.20 -2.76
C ARG A 130 -6.28 -0.77 -2.60
N ALA A 131 -6.38 -0.03 -3.72
CA ALA A 131 -6.81 1.36 -3.73
C ALA A 131 -7.97 1.63 -2.77
N GLY A 132 -7.86 2.68 -1.95
CA GLY A 132 -8.84 3.00 -0.92
C GLY A 132 -8.53 2.42 0.46
N GLN A 133 -7.49 1.61 0.63
CA GLN A 133 -7.23 0.90 1.89
C GLN A 133 -5.85 1.24 2.47
N TRP A 134 -5.82 1.52 3.78
CA TRP A 134 -4.58 1.54 4.56
C TRP A 134 -4.25 0.16 5.10
N ALA A 135 -5.24 -0.52 5.70
CA ALA A 135 -5.03 -1.81 6.34
C ALA A 135 -6.31 -2.65 6.43
N ARG A 136 -6.33 -3.78 5.72
CA ARG A 136 -7.42 -4.78 5.77
C ARG A 136 -7.77 -5.20 7.20
N ARG A 137 -6.75 -5.36 8.06
CA ARG A 137 -6.94 -5.76 9.45
C ARG A 137 -7.74 -4.74 10.25
N LEU A 138 -7.54 -3.45 10.01
CA LEU A 138 -8.29 -2.40 10.68
C LEU A 138 -9.74 -2.37 10.22
N ILE A 139 -9.97 -2.48 8.92
CA ILE A 139 -11.34 -2.52 8.36
C ILE A 139 -12.15 -3.67 8.99
N ILE A 140 -11.55 -4.85 9.14
CA ILE A 140 -12.22 -6.03 9.70
C ILE A 140 -12.45 -5.91 11.22
N ASN A 141 -11.46 -5.41 11.97
CA ASN A 141 -11.45 -5.54 13.43
C ASN A 141 -11.75 -4.24 14.20
N GLN A 142 -11.71 -3.10 13.53
CA GLN A 142 -12.03 -1.79 14.12
C GLN A 142 -13.19 -1.16 13.36
N ASP A 143 -12.89 -0.49 12.25
CA ASP A 143 -13.85 0.28 11.46
C ASP A 143 -13.29 0.67 10.09
N LEU A 144 -14.18 1.16 9.23
CA LEU A 144 -13.86 1.70 7.91
C LEU A 144 -12.95 2.92 7.99
N ASP A 145 -13.15 3.81 8.95
CA ASP A 145 -12.44 5.09 8.98
C ASP A 145 -10.94 4.89 9.22
N SER A 146 -10.58 4.10 10.22
CA SER A 146 -9.19 3.79 10.52
C SER A 146 -8.50 2.92 9.47
N GLY A 147 -9.26 2.07 8.77
CA GLY A 147 -8.71 1.11 7.82
C GLY A 147 -8.68 1.57 6.36
N THR A 148 -9.43 2.64 6.00
CA THR A 148 -9.57 3.11 4.62
C THR A 148 -9.01 4.51 4.41
N GLN A 149 -8.80 4.86 3.14
CA GLN A 149 -8.43 6.19 2.69
C GLN A 149 -9.64 7.14 2.59
N ILE A 150 -10.87 6.67 2.84
CA ILE A 150 -12.10 7.44 2.68
C ILE A 150 -12.09 8.73 3.52
N PRO A 151 -11.63 8.75 4.79
CA PRO A 151 -11.55 10.00 5.54
C PRO A 151 -10.59 11.03 4.92
N PHE A 152 -9.44 10.57 4.40
CA PHE A 152 -8.50 11.42 3.67
C PHE A 152 -9.12 12.02 2.40
N ILE A 153 -9.80 11.19 1.61
CA ILE A 153 -10.47 11.62 0.38
C ILE A 153 -11.57 12.65 0.72
N THR A 154 -12.42 12.34 1.70
CA THR A 154 -13.55 13.19 2.09
C THR A 154 -13.05 14.55 2.58
N ARG A 155 -12.08 14.56 3.50
CA ARG A 155 -11.53 15.79 4.04
C ARG A 155 -10.81 16.63 2.98
N ALA A 156 -10.05 15.98 2.10
CA ALA A 156 -9.38 16.67 1.00
C ALA A 156 -10.38 17.32 0.04
N MET A 157 -11.46 16.62 -0.33
CA MET A 157 -12.50 17.20 -1.17
C MET A 157 -13.23 18.38 -0.47
N GLU A 158 -13.52 18.26 0.83
CA GLU A 158 -14.09 19.35 1.63
C GLU A 158 -13.17 20.58 1.70
N GLU A 159 -11.86 20.37 1.76
CA GLU A 159 -10.86 21.45 1.75
C GLU A 159 -10.45 21.90 0.32
N GLY A 160 -11.16 21.44 -0.72
CA GLY A 160 -11.00 21.92 -2.10
C GLY A 160 -9.82 21.31 -2.88
N TYR A 161 -9.35 20.13 -2.48
CA TYR A 161 -8.36 19.37 -3.23
C TYR A 161 -9.04 18.49 -4.30
N GLY A 162 -8.46 18.43 -5.49
CA GLY A 162 -8.60 17.25 -6.34
C GLY A 162 -7.89 16.05 -5.68
N VAL A 163 -8.34 14.81 -5.92
CA VAL A 163 -7.79 13.62 -5.25
C VAL A 163 -7.47 12.51 -6.24
N LEU A 164 -6.28 11.91 -6.10
CA LEU A 164 -5.84 10.69 -6.78
C LEU A 164 -5.56 9.60 -5.75
N VAL A 165 -6.07 8.40 -6.00
CA VAL A 165 -5.81 7.21 -5.18
C VAL A 165 -5.18 6.13 -6.04
N LEU A 166 -3.94 5.77 -5.70
CA LEU A 166 -3.16 4.80 -6.47
C LEU A 166 -3.50 3.36 -6.09
N ASN A 167 -3.17 2.41 -6.97
CA ASN A 167 -3.34 0.96 -6.75
C ASN A 167 -2.02 0.18 -6.98
N PRO A 168 -0.92 0.53 -6.28
CA PRO A 168 0.42 0.03 -6.59
C PRO A 168 0.62 -1.49 -6.39
N ASN A 169 -0.31 -2.15 -5.68
CA ASN A 169 -0.24 -3.59 -5.40
C ASN A 169 -1.01 -4.45 -6.42
N GLU A 170 -1.78 -3.84 -7.33
CA GLU A 170 -2.41 -4.54 -8.46
C GLU A 170 -1.52 -4.35 -9.68
N ASN A 171 -0.47 -5.16 -9.75
CA ASN A 171 0.65 -5.02 -10.68
C ASN A 171 0.87 -6.24 -11.59
N TYR A 172 0.00 -7.25 -11.50
CA TYR A 172 -0.02 -8.40 -12.41
C TYR A 172 -1.43 -8.97 -12.57
N LEU A 173 -1.68 -9.61 -13.71
CA LEU A 173 -2.79 -10.53 -13.91
C LEU A 173 -2.34 -11.94 -13.51
N GLU A 174 -3.09 -12.59 -12.63
CA GLU A 174 -2.86 -13.99 -12.26
C GLU A 174 -3.71 -14.91 -13.14
N VAL A 175 -3.05 -15.80 -13.89
CA VAL A 175 -3.68 -16.78 -14.79
C VAL A 175 -3.32 -18.20 -14.39
N GLU A 176 -4.27 -19.12 -14.49
CA GLU A 176 -4.00 -20.55 -14.23
C GLU A 176 -3.19 -21.16 -15.36
N LYS A 177 -2.08 -21.84 -15.04
CA LYS A 177 -1.36 -22.64 -16.04
C LYS A 177 -2.15 -23.91 -16.34
N PRO A 178 -2.26 -24.29 -17.63
CA PRO A 178 -2.77 -25.60 -17.99
C PRO A 178 -1.87 -26.69 -17.38
N ALA A 179 -2.48 -27.72 -16.77
CA ALA A 179 -1.75 -28.81 -16.15
C ALA A 179 -0.81 -29.48 -17.16
N LYS A 180 0.50 -29.45 -16.91
CA LYS A 180 1.47 -30.21 -17.71
C LYS A 180 1.21 -31.70 -17.53
N SER A 181 0.97 -32.43 -18.62
CA SER A 181 1.02 -33.89 -18.63
C SER A 181 2.39 -34.34 -18.12
N SER A 182 2.41 -35.14 -17.05
CA SER A 182 3.60 -35.66 -16.38
C SER A 182 4.64 -36.25 -17.36
N PRO A 183 5.96 -35.99 -17.19
CA PRO A 183 6.98 -36.73 -17.93
C PRO A 183 6.99 -38.21 -17.51
N LEU A 184 7.10 -39.10 -18.50
CA LEU A 184 7.22 -40.55 -18.33
C LEU A 184 8.32 -40.96 -17.33
N PRO A 185 8.15 -42.07 -16.60
CA PRO A 185 9.17 -42.57 -15.68
C PRO A 185 10.43 -43.03 -16.45
N SER A 186 11.59 -42.60 -15.97
CA SER A 186 12.90 -43.00 -16.48
C SER A 186 13.15 -44.52 -16.30
N PRO A 187 13.99 -45.16 -17.14
CA PRO A 187 14.22 -46.61 -17.08
C PRO A 187 15.04 -47.03 -15.84
N PRO A 188 14.96 -48.29 -15.40
CA PRO A 188 15.73 -48.78 -14.27
C PRO A 188 17.17 -49.11 -14.69
N GLU A 189 18.16 -48.57 -13.96
CA GLU A 189 19.55 -49.00 -14.08
C GLU A 189 20.01 -49.84 -12.86
N PRO A 190 20.97 -50.77 -13.06
CA PRO A 190 21.22 -51.90 -12.18
C PRO A 190 22.12 -51.58 -10.98
N SER A 191 22.04 -52.48 -10.01
CA SER A 191 22.81 -52.54 -8.77
C SER A 191 24.28 -52.90 -8.99
N ASP A 192 25.22 -52.16 -8.38
CA ASP A 192 26.37 -52.70 -7.61
C ASP A 192 27.15 -51.61 -6.82
N GLU A 193 27.41 -51.93 -5.53
CA GLU A 193 28.40 -51.41 -4.53
C GLU A 193 28.53 -49.90 -4.16
N PRO A 194 29.25 -49.51 -3.07
CA PRO A 194 29.33 -50.04 -1.69
C PRO A 194 28.95 -48.97 -0.61
N ALA A 195 29.22 -49.26 0.66
CA ALA A 195 28.62 -48.71 1.88
C ALA A 195 29.00 -47.26 2.31
N GLU A 196 28.73 -46.24 1.49
CA GLU A 196 28.77 -44.82 1.89
C GLU A 196 27.42 -44.08 1.69
N LYS A 197 26.30 -44.77 1.92
CA LYS A 197 24.94 -44.23 1.73
C LYS A 197 24.02 -44.41 2.96
N ARG A 198 24.47 -43.98 4.14
CA ARG A 198 23.55 -43.71 5.25
C ARG A 198 23.29 -42.21 5.46
N GLU A 199 24.28 -41.35 5.26
CA GLU A 199 24.06 -39.89 5.43
C GLU A 199 23.31 -39.24 4.25
N ARG A 200 23.50 -39.71 3.00
CA ARG A 200 22.77 -39.16 1.83
C ARG A 200 21.30 -39.61 1.71
N LYS A 201 20.86 -40.56 2.54
CA LYS A 201 19.46 -41.04 2.54
C LYS A 201 18.62 -40.23 3.52
N ASP A 202 19.16 -39.93 4.70
CA ASP A 202 18.53 -39.08 5.71
C ASP A 202 18.42 -37.62 5.26
N ASP A 203 19.41 -37.10 4.52
CA ASP A 203 19.33 -35.76 3.92
C ASP A 203 18.23 -35.65 2.85
N LYS A 204 18.00 -36.72 2.06
CA LYS A 204 16.93 -36.76 1.06
C LYS A 204 15.55 -36.90 1.70
N GLU A 205 15.44 -37.64 2.80
CA GLU A 205 14.19 -37.79 3.55
C GLU A 205 13.85 -36.55 4.38
N GLY A 206 14.85 -35.92 4.98
CA GLY A 206 14.73 -34.65 5.69
C GLY A 206 14.35 -33.49 4.78
N LYS A 207 14.93 -33.43 3.57
CA LYS A 207 14.58 -32.43 2.55
C LYS A 207 13.15 -32.62 2.03
N LYS A 208 12.72 -33.87 1.79
CA LYS A 208 11.33 -34.19 1.42
C LYS A 208 10.33 -33.87 2.53
N LYS A 209 10.65 -34.14 3.80
CA LYS A 209 9.80 -33.76 4.94
C LYS A 209 9.70 -32.25 5.11
N ARG A 210 10.80 -31.50 4.89
CA ARG A 210 10.80 -30.03 4.95
C ARG A 210 9.96 -29.44 3.83
N GLU A 211 10.16 -29.87 2.58
CA GLU A 211 9.35 -29.47 1.43
C GLU A 211 7.86 -29.84 1.62
N PHE A 212 7.58 -30.98 2.24
CA PHE A 212 6.22 -31.40 2.58
C PHE A 212 5.58 -30.50 3.65
N TYR A 213 6.29 -30.18 4.73
CA TYR A 213 5.81 -29.27 5.77
C TYR A 213 5.68 -27.82 5.26
N GLU A 214 6.56 -27.38 4.35
CA GLU A 214 6.45 -26.09 3.65
C GLU A 214 5.19 -26.05 2.77
N LYS A 215 4.91 -27.14 2.05
CA LYS A 215 3.71 -27.33 1.22
C LYS A 215 2.42 -27.44 2.05
N TYR A 216 2.49 -28.00 3.25
CA TYR A 216 1.40 -28.08 4.22
C TYR A 216 1.12 -26.74 4.91
N ARG A 217 2.17 -25.97 5.21
CA ARG A 217 2.10 -24.66 5.86
C ARG A 217 1.72 -23.55 4.88
N ASN A 218 2.05 -23.71 3.61
CA ASN A 218 1.80 -22.71 2.57
C ASN A 218 1.27 -23.34 1.28
N PRO A 219 -0.03 -23.67 1.21
CA PRO A 219 -0.65 -24.30 0.06
C PRO A 219 -1.10 -23.24 -0.94
N GLN A 220 -0.18 -22.39 -1.39
CA GLN A 220 -0.38 -21.75 -2.68
C GLN A 220 -0.13 -22.82 -3.76
N LYS A 221 -1.15 -23.07 -4.58
CA LYS A 221 -1.14 -23.83 -5.85
C LYS A 221 -1.55 -25.31 -5.77
N GLU A 222 -2.86 -25.57 -5.70
CA GLU A 222 -3.42 -26.75 -6.37
C GLU A 222 -3.48 -26.53 -7.89
N THR A 223 -3.64 -25.28 -8.35
CA THR A 223 -3.41 -24.84 -9.73
C THR A 223 -2.12 -24.03 -9.81
N GLU A 224 -1.19 -24.42 -10.68
CA GLU A 224 0.05 -23.68 -10.88
C GLU A 224 -0.30 -22.36 -11.59
N THR A 225 -0.27 -21.21 -10.90
CA THR A 225 -0.56 -19.92 -11.55
C THR A 225 0.68 -19.27 -12.14
N GLU A 226 0.50 -18.52 -13.22
CA GLU A 226 1.46 -17.60 -13.82
C GLU A 226 1.01 -16.15 -13.57
N ARG A 227 1.98 -15.26 -13.32
CA ARG A 227 1.73 -13.84 -13.10
C ARG A 227 2.25 -13.08 -14.30
N ILE A 228 1.35 -12.45 -15.04
CA ILE A 228 1.68 -11.59 -16.17
C ILE A 228 1.75 -10.17 -15.64
N PRO A 229 2.93 -9.53 -15.59
CA PRO A 229 3.05 -8.17 -15.09
C PRO A 229 2.27 -7.19 -15.96
N ILE A 230 1.69 -6.17 -15.33
CA ILE A 230 1.01 -5.08 -16.02
C ILE A 230 2.08 -4.15 -16.58
N ARG A 231 1.98 -3.81 -17.87
CA ARG A 231 2.98 -3.00 -18.57
C ARG A 231 3.20 -1.66 -17.86
N GLU A 232 4.46 -1.35 -17.58
CA GLU A 232 4.89 -0.11 -16.89
C GLU A 232 4.25 0.12 -15.51
N ASN A 233 3.61 -0.92 -14.95
CA ASN A 233 2.97 -0.94 -13.64
C ASN A 233 3.24 -2.29 -12.97
N GLY A 234 4.37 -2.93 -13.28
CA GLY A 234 4.73 -4.28 -12.83
C GLY A 234 5.27 -4.32 -11.40
N SER A 235 5.60 -3.15 -10.83
CA SER A 235 5.93 -2.96 -9.43
C SER A 235 5.22 -1.73 -8.83
N SER A 236 5.33 -1.57 -7.51
CA SER A 236 4.80 -0.40 -6.79
C SER A 236 5.45 0.90 -7.27
N GLU A 237 6.77 0.87 -7.47
CA GLU A 237 7.58 1.98 -7.97
C GLU A 237 7.18 2.36 -9.41
N GLU A 238 7.12 1.37 -10.30
CA GLU A 238 6.71 1.58 -11.70
C GLU A 238 5.31 2.21 -11.77
N HIS A 239 4.37 1.73 -10.95
CA HIS A 239 3.02 2.28 -10.89
C HIS A 239 3.02 3.75 -10.43
N VAL A 240 3.78 4.11 -9.40
CA VAL A 240 3.87 5.51 -8.93
C VAL A 240 4.50 6.41 -9.99
N LEU A 241 5.55 5.94 -10.68
CA LEU A 241 6.19 6.66 -11.80
C LEU A 241 5.21 6.85 -12.97
N TYR A 242 4.49 5.80 -13.35
CA TYR A 242 3.50 5.84 -14.42
C TYR A 242 2.39 6.85 -14.13
N VAL A 243 1.81 6.79 -12.93
CA VAL A 243 0.75 7.72 -12.52
C VAL A 243 1.25 9.15 -12.46
N TRP A 244 2.51 9.38 -12.03
CA TRP A 244 3.12 10.70 -12.08
C TRP A 244 3.21 11.24 -13.52
N ASP A 245 3.81 10.47 -14.42
CA ASP A 245 4.07 10.89 -15.80
C ASP A 245 2.78 11.09 -16.62
N HIS A 246 1.75 10.28 -16.35
CA HIS A 246 0.52 10.30 -17.14
C HIS A 246 -0.60 11.17 -16.53
N PHE A 247 -0.61 11.40 -15.21
CA PHE A 247 -1.70 12.10 -14.52
C PHE A 247 -1.20 13.29 -13.70
N VAL A 248 -0.36 13.07 -12.67
CA VAL A 248 0.00 14.13 -11.71
C VAL A 248 0.74 15.28 -12.38
N SER A 249 1.73 14.98 -13.23
CA SER A 249 2.51 15.99 -13.96
C SER A 249 1.67 16.82 -14.93
N LYS A 250 0.53 16.28 -15.39
CA LYS A 250 -0.40 16.92 -16.34
C LYS A 250 -1.60 17.60 -15.66
N ALA A 251 -1.80 17.39 -14.36
CA ALA A 251 -2.87 18.02 -13.61
C ALA A 251 -2.71 19.55 -13.60
N ALA A 252 -3.83 20.28 -13.56
CA ALA A 252 -3.83 21.74 -13.49
C ALA A 252 -3.30 22.29 -12.15
N ALA A 253 -3.33 21.46 -11.09
CA ALA A 253 -3.04 21.88 -9.72
C ALA A 253 -1.63 22.43 -9.56
N LYS A 254 -1.51 23.66 -9.04
CA LYS A 254 -0.23 24.28 -8.71
C LYS A 254 0.43 23.68 -7.47
N ASN A 255 -0.38 23.20 -6.52
CA ASN A 255 0.07 22.69 -5.23
C ASN A 255 -0.27 21.20 -5.10
N VAL A 256 0.73 20.34 -5.22
CA VAL A 256 0.56 18.89 -5.06
C VAL A 256 0.97 18.45 -3.66
N PHE A 257 0.16 17.61 -3.03
CA PHE A 257 0.39 17.02 -1.72
C PHE A 257 0.35 15.51 -1.84
N ILE A 258 1.19 14.82 -1.08
CA ILE A 258 1.29 13.36 -1.13
C ILE A 258 1.17 12.80 0.29
N VAL A 259 0.34 11.77 0.46
CA VAL A 259 0.35 10.93 1.67
C VAL A 259 0.78 9.53 1.26
N ALA A 260 1.89 9.04 1.83
CA ALA A 260 2.44 7.74 1.50
C ALA A 260 2.70 6.89 2.74
N HIS A 261 2.01 5.75 2.82
CA HIS A 261 2.09 4.84 3.96
C HIS A 261 3.11 3.73 3.75
N SER A 262 3.92 3.42 4.77
CA SER A 262 4.78 2.23 4.79
C SER A 262 5.67 2.14 3.54
N TYR A 263 5.56 1.06 2.76
CA TYR A 263 6.24 0.86 1.49
C TYR A 263 5.92 1.92 0.42
N GLY A 264 4.75 2.55 0.48
CA GLY A 264 4.40 3.65 -0.43
C GLY A 264 5.39 4.82 -0.36
N GLY A 265 6.01 5.05 0.81
CA GLY A 265 7.07 6.07 0.91
C GLY A 265 8.37 5.66 0.22
N LEU A 266 8.67 4.36 0.12
CA LEU A 266 9.80 3.87 -0.69
C LEU A 266 9.55 4.16 -2.17
N SER A 267 8.33 3.88 -2.67
CA SER A 267 7.95 4.20 -4.04
C SER A 267 7.90 5.71 -4.32
N PHE A 268 7.56 6.53 -3.31
CA PHE A 268 7.69 7.99 -3.41
C PHE A 268 9.16 8.44 -3.53
N VAL A 269 10.08 7.86 -2.76
CA VAL A 269 11.52 8.20 -2.87
C VAL A 269 12.07 7.78 -4.24
N GLU A 270 11.59 6.67 -4.80
CA GLU A 270 11.95 6.29 -6.17
C GLU A 270 11.45 7.32 -7.21
N LEU A 271 10.22 7.83 -7.03
CA LEU A 271 9.71 8.95 -7.82
C LEU A 271 10.60 10.20 -7.69
N MET A 272 11.02 10.56 -6.48
CA MET A 272 11.94 11.68 -6.26
C MET A 272 13.27 11.48 -6.99
N ASN A 273 13.85 10.28 -6.94
CA ASN A 273 15.11 9.98 -7.61
C ASN A 273 15.00 10.08 -9.14
N GLN A 274 13.88 9.62 -9.72
CA GLN A 274 13.71 9.58 -11.17
C GLN A 274 13.10 10.85 -11.79
N ARG A 275 12.39 11.66 -11.01
CA ARG A 275 11.66 12.86 -11.48
C ARG A 275 11.97 14.11 -10.65
N GLU A 276 13.14 14.16 -10.01
CA GLU A 276 13.56 15.16 -9.01
C GLU A 276 13.06 16.58 -9.32
N MET A 277 13.45 17.16 -10.46
CA MET A 277 13.09 18.54 -10.81
C MET A 277 11.57 18.74 -10.94
N GLN A 278 10.84 17.77 -11.51
CA GLN A 278 9.40 17.90 -11.67
C GLN A 278 8.69 17.85 -10.32
N VAL A 279 9.14 16.95 -9.44
CA VAL A 279 8.54 16.79 -8.11
C VAL A 279 8.80 18.04 -7.27
N LYS A 280 10.06 18.49 -7.21
CA LYS A 280 10.45 19.71 -6.47
C LYS A 280 9.70 20.97 -6.91
N ASN A 281 9.35 21.08 -8.20
CA ASN A 281 8.65 22.23 -8.73
C ASN A 281 7.14 22.23 -8.44
N ARG A 282 6.55 21.09 -8.10
CA ARG A 282 5.08 20.93 -8.02
C ARG A 282 4.56 20.48 -6.66
N VAL A 283 5.34 19.68 -5.94
CA VAL A 283 4.95 19.14 -4.64
C VAL A 283 5.27 20.14 -3.55
N CYS A 284 4.27 20.50 -2.76
CA CYS A 284 4.42 21.41 -1.62
C CYS A 284 4.86 20.66 -0.37
N ALA A 285 4.21 19.53 -0.08
CA ALA A 285 4.48 18.75 1.11
C ALA A 285 4.17 17.26 0.93
N VAL A 286 4.86 16.42 1.70
CA VAL A 286 4.68 14.98 1.72
C VAL A 286 4.56 14.48 3.15
N ALA A 287 3.45 13.83 3.45
CA ALA A 287 3.25 13.15 4.71
C ALA A 287 3.54 11.65 4.55
N LEU A 288 4.53 11.17 5.28
CA LEU A 288 4.87 9.76 5.36
C LEU A 288 4.26 9.18 6.64
N THR A 289 3.71 7.97 6.57
CA THR A 289 3.12 7.31 7.74
C THR A 289 3.78 5.96 7.95
N ASP A 290 4.60 5.89 8.99
CA ASP A 290 5.47 4.78 9.35
C ASP A 290 6.21 4.17 8.15
N SER A 291 6.79 5.05 7.34
CA SER A 291 7.35 4.65 6.05
C SER A 291 8.62 3.80 6.18
N ALA A 292 8.76 2.83 5.26
CA ALA A 292 9.90 1.93 5.16
C ALA A 292 11.05 2.47 4.27
N HIS A 293 10.96 3.73 3.79
CA HIS A 293 11.99 4.32 2.95
C HIS A 293 13.34 4.36 3.67
N ASN A 294 14.40 4.29 2.87
CA ASN A 294 15.75 4.42 3.38
C ASN A 294 16.59 5.17 2.36
N ILE A 295 16.79 6.46 2.63
CA ILE A 295 17.47 7.37 1.71
C ILE A 295 18.92 6.96 1.38
N TRP A 296 19.55 6.16 2.24
CA TRP A 296 20.93 5.68 2.10
C TRP A 296 21.01 4.45 1.19
N LEU A 297 20.01 3.57 1.29
CA LEU A 297 19.89 2.40 0.42
C LEU A 297 19.31 2.76 -0.95
N GLN A 298 18.54 3.84 -1.04
CA GLN A 298 17.97 4.34 -2.29
C GLN A 298 18.89 5.36 -3.00
N GLU A 299 20.15 5.49 -2.56
CA GLU A 299 21.20 6.31 -3.21
C GLU A 299 20.75 7.75 -3.56
N THR A 300 19.97 8.37 -2.67
CA THR A 300 19.37 9.69 -2.90
C THR A 300 20.41 10.80 -3.05
N SER A 301 20.17 11.73 -3.99
CA SER A 301 21.04 12.90 -4.18
C SER A 301 20.99 13.81 -2.96
N LYS A 302 22.09 14.55 -2.68
CA LYS A 302 22.11 15.53 -1.57
C LYS A 302 20.99 16.57 -1.70
N GLY A 303 20.71 16.99 -2.92
CA GLY A 303 19.59 17.89 -3.21
C GLY A 303 18.23 17.28 -2.85
N THR A 304 18.00 15.99 -3.10
CA THR A 304 16.78 15.30 -2.70
C THR A 304 16.67 15.18 -1.18
N GLN A 305 17.77 14.86 -0.49
CA GLN A 305 17.80 14.79 0.97
C GLN A 305 17.45 16.13 1.61
N ASP A 306 18.07 17.22 1.14
CA ASP A 306 17.81 18.56 1.66
C ASP A 306 16.36 19.01 1.40
N TRP A 307 15.79 18.63 0.25
CA TRP A 307 14.39 18.90 -0.05
C TRP A 307 13.45 18.09 0.84
N MET A 308 13.71 16.80 1.05
CA MET A 308 12.91 15.96 1.95
C MET A 308 12.96 16.47 3.39
N GLN A 309 14.08 17.02 3.83
CA GLN A 309 14.21 17.65 5.15
C GLN A 309 13.26 18.84 5.34
N GLN A 310 12.90 19.54 4.25
CA GLN A 310 12.08 20.75 4.26
C GLN A 310 10.61 20.49 3.96
N HIS A 311 10.32 19.53 3.07
CA HIS A 311 8.98 19.32 2.53
C HIS A 311 8.30 18.03 3.00
N CYS A 312 9.03 17.13 3.67
CA CYS A 312 8.46 15.88 4.18
C CYS A 312 8.33 15.89 5.70
N CYS A 313 7.36 15.14 6.22
CA CYS A 313 7.30 14.76 7.63
C CYS A 313 6.84 13.31 7.73
N ASN A 314 7.49 12.50 8.58
CA ASN A 314 7.16 11.10 8.77
C ASN A 314 6.61 10.83 10.18
N TRP A 315 5.32 10.48 10.26
CA TRP A 315 4.65 10.05 11.48
C TRP A 315 4.89 8.56 11.69
N VAL A 316 5.80 8.24 12.60
CA VAL A 316 6.29 6.86 12.82
C VAL A 316 5.66 6.20 14.04
N SER A 317 5.67 4.88 14.06
CA SER A 317 5.21 4.12 15.23
C SER A 317 6.11 4.40 16.44
N SER A 318 5.50 4.85 17.53
CA SER A 318 6.19 5.25 18.76
C SER A 318 5.20 5.29 19.93
N PRO A 319 5.64 4.96 21.15
CA PRO A 319 4.83 5.10 22.36
C PRO A 319 4.65 6.56 22.81
N GLU A 320 5.43 7.50 22.27
CA GLU A 320 5.37 8.91 22.63
C GLU A 320 4.05 9.56 22.15
N PRO A 321 3.57 10.64 22.79
CA PRO A 321 2.41 11.39 22.32
C PRO A 321 2.53 11.82 20.85
N LEU A 322 1.39 11.90 20.14
CA LEU A 322 1.32 12.39 18.77
C LEU A 322 2.09 13.72 18.61
N ASP A 323 2.83 13.83 17.51
CA ASP A 323 3.67 14.99 17.14
C ASP A 323 4.93 15.23 17.99
N THR A 324 5.23 14.36 18.96
CA THR A 324 6.54 14.41 19.65
C THR A 324 7.66 14.21 18.64
N PRO A 325 8.61 15.17 18.49
CA PRO A 325 9.76 15.00 17.61
C PRO A 325 10.63 13.81 18.02
N LEU A 326 11.10 13.05 17.05
CA LEU A 326 11.92 11.87 17.29
C LEU A 326 13.27 12.04 16.57
N ASP A 327 14.36 11.90 17.30
CA ASP A 327 15.70 12.00 16.74
C ASP A 327 15.97 10.83 15.78
N PRO A 328 16.28 11.12 14.50
CA PRO A 328 16.62 10.06 13.56
C PRO A 328 18.06 9.62 13.81
N MET A 329 18.34 8.32 13.66
CA MET A 329 19.71 7.79 13.77
C MET A 329 20.61 8.25 12.62
N LEU A 330 20.02 8.59 11.47
CA LEU A 330 20.69 9.10 10.27
C LEU A 330 19.90 10.29 9.73
N PRO A 331 20.56 11.27 9.06
CA PRO A 331 19.85 12.32 8.34
C PRO A 331 18.75 11.73 7.45
N ASP A 332 17.54 12.28 7.53
CA ASP A 332 16.31 11.88 6.86
C ASP A 332 15.31 13.05 6.95
N CYS A 333 14.09 12.91 6.45
CA CYS A 333 13.04 13.88 6.73
C CYS A 333 12.71 13.97 8.25
N PRO A 334 12.15 15.10 8.72
CA PRO A 334 11.62 15.22 10.07
C PRO A 334 10.73 14.05 10.45
N ARG A 335 10.94 13.50 11.66
CA ARG A 335 10.16 12.40 12.21
C ARG A 335 9.46 12.83 13.48
N VAL A 336 8.19 12.47 13.58
CA VAL A 336 7.37 12.69 14.77
C VAL A 336 6.62 11.41 15.13
N SER A 337 6.24 11.27 16.40
CA SER A 337 5.42 10.14 16.83
C SER A 337 4.02 10.21 16.23
N ALA A 338 3.50 9.06 15.79
CA ALA A 338 2.10 8.88 15.42
C ALA A 338 1.16 8.65 16.62
N GLY A 339 1.68 8.61 17.85
CA GLY A 339 0.90 8.34 19.05
C GLY A 339 0.48 6.86 19.20
N THR A 340 1.17 5.93 18.53
CA THR A 340 0.89 4.51 18.58
C THR A 340 2.09 3.66 18.20
N GLU A 341 2.23 2.48 18.81
CA GLU A 341 3.20 1.46 18.39
C GLU A 341 2.65 0.55 17.28
N ARG A 342 1.38 0.72 16.88
CA ARG A 342 0.74 -0.11 15.84
C ARG A 342 0.96 0.52 14.47
N HIS A 343 1.87 -0.07 13.70
CA HIS A 343 2.19 0.32 12.32
C HIS A 343 0.96 0.66 11.48
N GLU A 344 -0.04 -0.23 11.46
CA GLU A 344 -1.22 -0.05 10.61
C GLU A 344 -2.11 1.16 10.99
N LEU A 345 -1.98 1.69 12.22
CA LEU A 345 -2.80 2.79 12.74
C LEU A 345 -2.19 4.18 12.54
N THR A 346 -0.93 4.28 12.11
CA THR A 346 -0.22 5.56 12.04
C THR A 346 -0.93 6.55 11.12
N SER A 347 -1.39 6.10 9.95
CA SER A 347 -2.17 6.95 9.03
C SER A 347 -3.43 7.54 9.68
N TRP A 348 -4.18 6.74 10.43
CA TRP A 348 -5.42 7.19 11.04
C TRP A 348 -5.19 8.13 12.22
N LEU A 349 -4.26 7.80 13.12
CA LEU A 349 -4.02 8.63 14.31
C LEU A 349 -3.30 9.93 13.97
N SER A 350 -2.52 9.96 12.90
CA SER A 350 -1.85 11.17 12.42
C SER A 350 -2.70 11.99 11.46
N PHE A 351 -3.89 11.53 11.07
CA PHE A 351 -4.77 12.16 10.08
C PHE A 351 -4.94 13.67 10.27
N ASN A 352 -5.36 14.11 11.46
CA ASN A 352 -5.57 15.53 11.73
C ASN A 352 -4.26 16.34 11.71
N SER A 353 -3.17 15.75 12.21
CA SER A 353 -1.86 16.42 12.22
C SER A 353 -1.30 16.58 10.79
N ILE A 354 -1.52 15.61 9.93
CA ILE A 354 -1.13 15.66 8.51
C ILE A 354 -1.81 16.81 7.79
N PHE A 355 -3.12 16.99 7.95
CA PHE A 355 -3.84 18.10 7.30
C PHE A 355 -3.45 19.47 7.88
N ARG A 356 -3.15 19.54 9.18
CA ARG A 356 -2.57 20.74 9.79
C ARG A 356 -1.21 21.07 9.15
N PHE A 357 -0.31 20.08 9.05
CA PHE A 357 0.99 20.25 8.40
C PHE A 357 0.86 20.74 6.95
N PHE A 358 -0.06 20.17 6.16
CA PHE A 358 -0.31 20.65 4.79
C PHE A 358 -0.81 22.09 4.74
N SER A 359 -1.68 22.48 5.68
CA SER A 359 -2.20 23.85 5.76
C SER A 359 -1.09 24.84 6.11
N GLU A 360 -0.27 24.52 7.12
CA GLU A 360 0.86 25.36 7.56
C GLU A 360 1.89 25.56 6.42
N VAL A 361 2.23 24.49 5.68
CA VAL A 361 3.16 24.60 4.54
C VAL A 361 2.58 25.46 3.42
N LEU A 362 1.27 25.34 3.16
CA LEU A 362 0.62 26.13 2.12
C LEU A 362 0.58 27.62 2.49
N GLU A 363 0.25 27.95 3.75
CA GLU A 363 0.23 29.34 4.25
C GLU A 363 1.61 30.00 4.09
N VAL A 364 2.68 29.32 4.51
CA VAL A 364 4.06 29.84 4.36
C VAL A 364 4.40 30.10 2.89
N LYS A 365 4.03 29.19 1.99
CA LYS A 365 4.28 29.35 0.56
C LYS A 365 3.50 30.53 -0.04
N GLU A 366 2.24 30.70 0.34
CA GLU A 366 1.42 31.83 -0.11
C GLU A 366 1.97 33.17 0.40
N ASP A 367 2.47 33.21 1.64
CA ASP A 367 3.13 34.39 2.22
C ASP A 367 4.42 34.75 1.47
N GLU A 368 5.28 33.77 1.16
CA GLU A 368 6.51 33.98 0.37
C GLU A 368 6.20 34.52 -1.04
N GLU A 369 5.18 33.97 -1.72
CA GLU A 369 4.75 34.45 -3.04
C GLU A 369 4.19 35.89 -2.99
N MET A 370 3.46 36.25 -1.92
CA MET A 370 2.99 37.61 -1.70
C MET A 370 4.14 38.60 -1.44
N GLU A 371 5.14 38.21 -0.66
CA GLU A 371 6.31 39.03 -0.40
C GLU A 371 7.13 39.27 -1.69
N GLU A 372 7.39 38.22 -2.48
CA GLU A 372 8.09 38.35 -3.76
C GLU A 372 7.37 39.27 -4.74
N THR A 373 6.05 39.11 -4.88
CA THR A 373 5.25 39.96 -5.78
C THR A 373 5.24 41.43 -5.32
N SER A 374 5.18 41.69 -4.01
CA SER A 374 5.26 43.05 -3.45
C SER A 374 6.63 43.71 -3.71
N ASN A 375 7.72 42.94 -3.63
CA ASN A 375 9.08 43.41 -3.89
C ASN A 375 9.32 43.72 -5.38
N ILE A 376 8.74 42.93 -6.28
CA ILE A 376 8.79 43.17 -7.74
C ILE A 376 8.01 44.44 -8.12
N VAL A 377 6.85 44.69 -7.50
CA VAL A 377 6.06 45.91 -7.75
C VAL A 377 6.81 47.15 -7.25
N THR A 378 7.43 47.07 -6.08
CA THR A 378 8.20 48.19 -5.50
C THR A 378 9.42 48.56 -6.35
N THR A 379 10.17 47.57 -6.85
CA THR A 379 11.36 47.81 -7.70
C THR A 379 11.03 48.37 -9.09
N ARG A 380 9.85 48.07 -9.65
CA ARG A 380 9.39 48.68 -10.91
C ARG A 380 8.95 50.14 -10.72
N SER A 381 8.37 50.48 -9.57
CA SER A 381 7.90 51.84 -9.27
C SER A 381 9.04 52.86 -9.02
N SER A 382 10.23 52.39 -8.62
CA SER A 382 11.41 53.25 -8.39
C SER A 382 12.18 53.62 -9.67
N SER A 383 11.89 52.99 -10.81
CA SER A 383 12.56 53.24 -12.10
C SER A 383 11.99 54.43 -12.91
N LEU A 384 11.00 55.16 -12.40
CA LEU A 384 10.31 56.25 -13.14
C LEU A 384 10.51 57.66 -12.57
N LYS A 385 11.47 57.90 -11.67
CA LYS A 385 11.85 59.28 -11.30
C LYS A 385 12.84 59.86 -12.31
N SER A 386 12.27 60.63 -13.24
CA SER A 386 12.91 61.43 -14.28
C SER A 386 14.08 62.28 -13.76
N LYS A 387 15.22 62.17 -14.45
CA LYS A 387 16.24 63.21 -14.51
C LYS A 387 15.69 64.40 -15.32
N HIS A 388 15.26 65.45 -14.64
CA HIS A 388 15.30 66.83 -15.17
C HIS A 388 16.49 67.50 -14.45
N GLN A 389 17.67 67.60 -15.08
CA GLN A 389 18.14 68.73 -15.92
C GLN A 389 17.93 70.09 -15.25
N ASP A 390 18.96 70.53 -14.51
CA ASP A 390 19.27 71.94 -14.31
C ASP A 390 20.58 72.24 -15.05
N LEU A 391 20.51 73.22 -15.94
CA LEU A 391 21.59 73.82 -16.72
C LEU A 391 21.58 75.32 -16.43
#